data_AF-A0A3N8A781-F1
#
_entry.id   AF-A0A3N8A781-F1
#
_cell.length_a   1.000
_cell.length_b   1.000
_cell.length_c   1.000
_cell.angle_alpha   90.00
_cell.angle_beta   90.00
_cell.angle_gamma   90.00
#
_symmetry.space_group_name_H-M   'P 1'
#
loop_
_entity.id
_entity.type
_entity.pdbx_description
1 polymer ?
#
loop_
_entity_poly.entity_id
_entity_poly.type
_entity_poly.pdbx_seq_one_letter_code
_entity_poly.pdbx_strand_id
1 'polypeptide(L)'
;MNNEICGQPEAKACLWCYGTDDTAANPLVVLATEGDEGVEYIHLRCARSKSQFGFCWCCGESKVFYSEDLNEAGECEIHDGESVPDYPEEDADSYIENVRNNEGS
;
A
#
# COMPACT_ATOMS: atom_id res chain seq x y z
N MET A 1 3.33 41.87 -27.98
CA MET A 1 2.38 41.34 -26.98
C MET A 1 2.67 39.85 -26.89
N ASN A 2 3.59 39.48 -26.00
CA ASN A 2 3.96 38.08 -25.81
C ASN A 2 2.99 37.54 -24.76
N ASN A 3 2.00 36.75 -25.18
CA ASN A 3 1.16 36.01 -24.26
C ASN A 3 2.02 34.90 -23.67
N GLU A 4 2.63 35.20 -22.53
CA GLU A 4 3.19 34.20 -21.62
C GLU A 4 2.00 33.35 -21.14
N ILE A 5 1.80 32.20 -21.78
CA ILE A 5 0.91 31.17 -21.27
C ILE A 5 1.62 30.63 -20.02
N CYS A 6 1.31 31.22 -18.86
CA CYS A 6 1.68 30.66 -17.57
C CYS A 6 1.29 29.19 -17.59
N GLY A 7 2.29 28.30 -17.54
CA GLY A 7 2.09 26.86 -17.57
C GLY A 7 1.04 26.48 -16.54
N GLN A 8 -0.13 26.09 -17.03
CA GLN A 8 -1.18 25.58 -16.16
C GLN A 8 -0.59 24.33 -15.51
N PRO A 9 -0.61 24.21 -14.17
CA PRO A 9 -0.26 22.94 -13.55
C PRO A 9 -1.16 21.89 -14.17
N GLU A 10 -0.56 20.83 -14.72
CA GLU A 10 -1.31 19.75 -15.36
C GLU A 10 -2.37 19.28 -14.36
N ALA A 11 -3.64 19.44 -14.74
CA ALA A 11 -4.73 19.17 -13.84
C ALA A 11 -4.69 17.67 -13.49
N LYS A 12 -4.58 17.36 -12.20
CA LYS A 12 -4.67 15.98 -11.73
C LYS A 12 -6.00 15.39 -12.16
N ALA A 13 -5.95 14.29 -12.90
CA ALA A 13 -7.13 13.60 -13.39
C ALA A 13 -7.02 12.11 -13.04
N CYS A 14 -8.15 11.50 -12.73
CA CYS A 14 -8.23 10.07 -12.52
C CYS A 14 -7.95 9.34 -13.84
N LEU A 15 -6.96 8.45 -13.85
CA LEU A 15 -6.61 7.60 -15.00
C LEU A 15 -7.81 6.78 -15.50
N TRP A 16 -8.73 6.42 -14.60
CA TRP A 16 -9.86 5.54 -14.93
C TRP A 16 -11.09 6.28 -15.48
N CYS A 17 -11.53 7.34 -14.80
CA CYS A 17 -12.77 8.05 -15.16
C CYS A 17 -12.52 9.42 -15.82
N TYR A 18 -11.27 9.87 -15.89
CA TYR A 18 -10.84 11.18 -16.37
C TYR A 18 -11.43 12.36 -15.59
N GLY A 19 -12.06 12.11 -14.45
CA GLY A 19 -12.56 13.13 -13.53
C GLY A 19 -11.43 13.80 -12.77
N THR A 20 -11.59 15.10 -12.51
CA THR A 20 -10.62 15.94 -11.78
C THR A 20 -11.11 16.30 -10.38
N ASP A 21 -12.23 15.71 -9.93
CA ASP A 21 -12.83 15.97 -8.63
C ASP A 21 -11.99 15.38 -7.49
N ASP A 22 -11.18 16.21 -6.83
CA ASP A 22 -10.40 15.78 -5.67
C ASP A 22 -11.12 16.20 -4.38
N THR A 23 -11.89 15.28 -3.80
CA THR A 23 -12.70 15.54 -2.61
C THR A 23 -12.28 14.65 -1.45
N ALA A 24 -12.50 15.09 -0.20
CA ALA A 24 -12.21 14.26 0.98
C ALA A 24 -12.94 12.90 0.98
N ALA A 25 -14.10 12.80 0.33
CA ALA A 25 -14.88 11.57 0.23
C ALA A 25 -14.45 10.66 -0.93
N ASN A 26 -13.81 11.22 -1.96
CA ASN A 26 -13.32 10.50 -3.13
C ASN A 26 -12.07 11.23 -3.66
N PRO A 27 -10.93 11.13 -2.95
CA PRO A 27 -9.73 11.87 -3.31
C PRO A 27 -9.04 11.24 -4.52
N LEU A 28 -8.24 12.04 -5.22
CA LEU A 28 -7.28 11.57 -6.20
C LEU A 28 -6.01 11.12 -5.46
N VAL A 29 -5.76 9.81 -5.45
CA VAL A 29 -4.60 9.20 -4.82
C VAL A 29 -3.56 8.82 -5.87
N VAL A 30 -2.29 8.84 -5.49
CA VAL A 30 -1.17 8.51 -6.39
C VAL A 30 -1.19 7.02 -6.70
N LEU A 31 -1.07 6.69 -7.98
CA LEU A 31 -0.76 5.35 -8.43
C LEU A 31 0.76 5.17 -8.38
N ALA A 32 1.22 4.21 -7.60
CA ALA A 32 2.63 3.84 -7.51
C ALA A 32 2.98 3.05 -8.78
N THR A 33 3.53 3.75 -9.76
CA THR A 33 4.08 3.16 -10.98
C THR A 33 5.59 3.02 -10.84
N GLU A 34 6.14 1.89 -11.27
CA GLU A 34 7.59 1.73 -11.40
C GLU A 34 8.07 2.47 -12.65
N GLY A 35 8.44 3.75 -12.50
CA GLY A 35 9.07 4.51 -13.58
C GLY A 35 9.06 6.03 -13.37
N ASP A 36 10.08 6.70 -13.91
CA ASP A 36 10.20 8.17 -13.96
C ASP A 36 9.14 8.84 -14.88
N GLU A 37 8.20 8.08 -15.42
CA GLU A 37 7.25 8.51 -16.45
C GLU A 37 5.98 9.14 -15.85
N GLY A 38 6.18 10.18 -15.03
CA GLY A 38 5.09 11.02 -14.53
C GLY A 38 4.24 10.40 -13.43
N VAL A 39 3.65 11.27 -12.61
CA VAL A 39 2.79 10.85 -11.49
C VAL A 39 1.37 10.65 -11.99
N GLU A 40 0.89 9.42 -11.97
CA GLU A 40 -0.51 9.10 -12.28
C GLU A 40 -1.39 9.16 -11.02
N TYR A 41 -2.66 9.51 -11.22
CA TYR A 41 -3.65 9.63 -10.16
C TYR A 41 -4.87 8.79 -10.46
N ILE A 42 -5.50 8.26 -9.41
CA ILE A 42 -6.76 7.54 -9.52
C ILE A 42 -7.66 7.92 -8.34
N HIS A 43 -8.96 8.02 -8.59
CA HIS A 43 -9.92 8.19 -7.49
C HIS A 43 -9.94 6.95 -6.60
N LEU A 44 -9.98 7.15 -5.29
CA LEU A 44 -10.06 6.05 -4.32
C LEU A 44 -11.22 5.09 -4.63
N ARG A 45 -12.39 5.61 -4.99
CA ARG A 45 -13.54 4.78 -5.37
C ARG A 45 -13.30 4.00 -6.68
N CYS A 46 -12.62 4.61 -7.64
CA CYS A 46 -12.29 3.94 -8.91
C CYS A 46 -11.31 2.79 -8.66
N ALA A 47 -10.27 3.02 -7.84
CA ALA A 47 -9.33 1.99 -7.44
C ALA A 47 -10.05 0.81 -6.76
N ARG A 48 -10.89 1.07 -5.74
CA ARG A 48 -11.65 0.02 -5.03
C ARG A 48 -12.65 -0.75 -5.91
N SER A 49 -13.11 -0.15 -7.00
CA SER A 49 -14.11 -0.78 -7.90
C SER A 49 -13.47 -1.67 -8.96
N LYS A 50 -12.14 -1.72 -9.05
CA LYS A 50 -11.41 -2.35 -10.14
C LYS A 50 -10.41 -3.34 -9.58
N SER A 51 -10.50 -4.59 -10.02
CA SER A 51 -9.62 -5.68 -9.57
C SER A 51 -8.16 -5.52 -9.99
N GLN A 52 -7.87 -4.63 -10.94
CA GLN A 52 -6.51 -4.32 -11.40
C GLN A 52 -5.71 -3.47 -10.40
N PHE A 53 -6.38 -2.89 -9.41
CA PHE A 53 -5.74 -2.05 -8.40
C PHE A 53 -5.90 -2.66 -7.01
N GLY A 54 -4.90 -2.43 -6.17
CA GLY A 54 -4.91 -2.81 -4.78
C GLY A 54 -4.24 -1.78 -3.89
N PHE A 55 -4.25 -2.08 -2.59
CA PHE A 55 -3.63 -1.25 -1.57
C PHE A 55 -2.72 -2.14 -0.73
N CYS A 56 -1.50 -1.66 -0.49
CA CYS A 56 -0.65 -2.31 0.50
C CYS A 56 -1.29 -2.16 1.88
N TRP A 57 -1.47 -3.27 2.59
CA TRP A 57 -2.03 -3.25 3.96
C TRP A 57 -1.22 -2.35 4.91
N CYS A 58 0.12 -2.34 4.80
CA CYS A 58 1.01 -1.51 5.60
C CYS A 58 0.93 -0.01 5.25
N CYS A 59 0.81 0.33 3.96
CA CYS A 59 0.71 1.72 3.49
C CYS A 59 -0.71 2.30 3.63
N GLY A 60 -1.73 1.44 3.67
CA GLY A 60 -3.13 1.81 3.60
C GLY A 60 -3.49 2.55 2.31
N GLU A 61 -4.52 3.39 2.39
CA GLU A 61 -5.10 4.10 1.24
C GLU A 61 -4.35 5.38 0.84
N SER A 62 -3.10 5.52 1.29
CA SER A 62 -2.23 6.64 0.95
C SER A 62 -1.68 6.57 -0.48
N LYS A 63 -1.55 5.35 -1.01
CA LYS A 63 -1.12 5.04 -2.39
C LYS A 63 -1.89 3.85 -2.93
N VAL A 64 -2.10 3.83 -4.24
CA VAL A 64 -2.67 2.71 -4.98
C VAL A 64 -1.55 2.02 -5.74
N PHE A 65 -1.62 0.70 -5.83
CA PHE A 65 -0.68 -0.14 -6.59
C PHE A 65 -1.46 -0.91 -7.65
N TYR A 66 -0.81 -1.37 -8.72
CA TYR A 66 -1.43 -2.43 -9.51
C TYR A 66 -1.47 -3.70 -8.67
N SER A 67 -2.51 -4.50 -8.85
CA SER A 67 -2.66 -5.75 -8.11
C SER A 67 -1.55 -6.76 -8.43
N GLU A 68 -0.88 -6.62 -9.58
CA GLU A 68 0.29 -7.43 -9.95
C GLU A 68 1.57 -7.03 -9.20
N ASP A 69 1.64 -5.80 -8.68
CA ASP A 69 2.76 -5.28 -7.88
C ASP A 69 2.60 -5.59 -6.39
N LEU A 70 1.49 -6.23 -6.01
CA LEU A 70 1.24 -6.68 -4.65
C LEU A 70 1.49 -8.18 -4.54
N ASN A 71 2.19 -8.58 -3.47
CA ASN A 71 2.38 -10.00 -3.16
C ASN A 71 1.06 -10.65 -2.68
N GLU A 72 1.07 -11.97 -2.45
CA GLU A 72 -0.12 -12.72 -2.00
C GLU A 72 -0.66 -12.25 -0.63
N ALA A 73 0.18 -11.61 0.19
CA ALA A 73 -0.21 -11.02 1.46
C ALA A 73 -0.82 -9.60 1.31
N GLY A 74 -0.84 -9.06 0.09
CA GLY A 74 -1.32 -7.70 -0.19
C GLY A 74 -0.33 -6.63 0.24
N GLU A 75 0.97 -6.89 0.11
CA GLU A 75 2.06 -5.96 0.42
C GLU A 75 2.74 -5.49 -0.87
N CYS A 76 3.17 -4.23 -0.90
CA CYS A 76 4.01 -3.72 -1.97
C CYS A 76 5.47 -4.18 -1.78
N GLU A 77 6.30 -4.05 -2.81
CA GLU A 77 7.74 -4.42 -2.79
C GLU A 77 8.51 -3.95 -1.55
N ILE A 78 8.20 -2.74 -1.03
CA ILE A 78 8.89 -2.16 0.13
C ILE A 78 8.59 -2.94 1.42
N HIS A 79 7.41 -3.54 1.49
CA HIS A 79 6.92 -4.28 2.65
C HIS A 79 6.84 -5.78 2.36
N ASP A 80 7.49 -6.27 1.31
CA ASP A 80 7.43 -7.68 0.92
C ASP A 80 7.96 -8.59 2.05
N GLY A 81 7.05 -9.24 2.78
CA GLY A 81 7.37 -10.12 3.90
C GLY A 81 7.45 -9.44 5.27
N GLU A 82 7.24 -8.12 5.39
CA GLU A 82 7.26 -7.41 6.69
C GLU A 82 6.06 -7.79 7.58
N SER A 83 4.96 -8.29 7.01
CA SER A 83 3.80 -8.78 7.78
C SER A 83 3.95 -10.21 8.28
N VAL A 84 4.97 -10.95 7.84
CA VAL A 84 5.22 -12.30 8.34
C VAL A 84 6.10 -12.13 9.58
N PRO A 85 5.57 -12.32 10.80
CA PRO A 85 6.44 -12.37 11.96
C PRO A 85 7.41 -13.54 11.76
N ASP A 86 8.70 -13.23 11.71
CA ASP A 86 9.80 -14.19 11.83
C ASP A 86 9.74 -14.75 13.26
N TYR A 87 8.77 -15.62 13.52
CA TYR A 87 8.82 -16.49 14.68
C TYR A 87 9.83 -17.56 14.30
N PRO A 88 11.04 -17.57 14.88
CA PRO A 88 11.86 -18.75 14.77
C PRO A 88 11.02 -19.89 15.37
N GLU A 89 10.94 -21.01 14.66
CA GLU A 89 10.28 -22.24 15.13
C GLU A 89 11.09 -22.83 16.30
N GLU A 90 11.29 -22.07 17.38
CA GLU A 90 12.03 -22.50 18.55
C GLU A 90 11.04 -22.88 19.64
N ASP A 91 10.75 -24.18 19.63
CA ASP A 91 10.49 -25.04 20.78
C ASP A 91 9.50 -24.50 21.83
N ALA A 92 8.21 -24.68 21.53
CA ALA A 92 7.13 -24.65 22.50
C ALA A 92 7.26 -25.72 23.64
N ASP A 93 8.33 -26.51 23.68
CA ASP A 93 8.56 -27.59 24.66
C ASP A 93 9.42 -27.16 25.88
N SER A 94 10.06 -25.98 25.87
CA SER A 94 11.01 -25.62 26.95
C SER A 94 10.38 -25.03 28.23
N TYR A 95 9.05 -24.82 28.27
CA TYR A 95 8.39 -24.18 29.42
C TYR A 95 7.93 -25.14 30.54
N ILE A 96 8.08 -26.47 30.37
CA ILE A 96 7.55 -27.50 31.29
C ILE A 96 8.66 -28.34 31.95
N GLU A 97 9.83 -27.79 32.26
CA GLU A 97 10.83 -28.52 33.08
C GLU A 97 11.43 -27.77 34.27
N ASN A 98 10.95 -26.57 34.62
CA ASN A 98 11.50 -25.82 35.78
C ASN A 98 10.62 -25.77 37.04
N VAL A 99 9.48 -26.48 37.09
CA VAL A 99 8.56 -26.43 38.24
C VAL A 99 8.59 -27.65 39.16
N ARG A 100 9.39 -28.69 38.86
CA ARG A 100 9.34 -29.97 39.61
C ARG A 100 10.47 -30.21 40.62
N ASN A 101 11.45 -29.31 40.77
CA ASN A 101 12.66 -29.60 41.57
C ASN A 101 12.89 -28.73 42.82
N ASN A 102 11.88 -28.05 43.38
CA ASN A 102 12.11 -27.19 44.56
C ASN A 102 11.24 -27.45 45.81
N GLU A 103 10.62 -28.63 45.99
CA GLU A 103 9.94 -28.94 47.26
C GLU A 103 10.43 -30.26 47.87
N GLY A 104 11.72 -30.32 48.22
CA GLY A 104 12.26 -31.46 48.95
C GLY A 104 13.69 -31.28 49.45
N SER A 105 13.89 -30.47 50.49
CA SER A 105 14.91 -30.67 51.53
C SER A 105 14.60 -29.82 52.77
#